data_AF-A0A3B0XPV8-F1
#
_entry.id   AF-A0A3B0XPV8-F1
#
_cell.length_a   1.000
_cell.length_b   1.000
_cell.length_c   1.000
_cell.angle_alpha   90.00
_cell.angle_beta   90.00
_cell.angle_gamma   90.00
#
_symmetry.space_group_name_H-M   'P 1'
#
loop_
_entity.id
_entity.type
_entity.pdbx_description
1 polymer ?
#
loop_
_entity_poly.entity_id
_entity_poly.type
_entity_poly.pdbx_seq_one_letter_code
_entity_poly.pdbx_strand_id
1 'polypeptide(L)'
;MKKNIPKYQTSINEFRVELKKHNKPYFILNELPENKVQVQFEGKMRGESVVWNACFQTIEAYAKTHTVAEDPKQFINIEIEDKVYKIQVALNLKQFDQAAVERTIIMVRKYKRLQLGKHEYGARSKTE
;
A
#
# COMPACT_ATOMS: atom_id res chain seq x y z
N MET A 1 -6.33 -26.39 4.21
CA MET A 1 -7.26 -25.28 4.53
C MET A 1 -6.98 -24.13 3.57
N LYS A 2 -7.90 -23.81 2.66
CA LYS A 2 -7.76 -22.61 1.80
C LYS A 2 -7.88 -21.39 2.70
N LYS A 3 -6.80 -20.62 2.86
CA LYS A 3 -6.85 -19.32 3.54
C LYS A 3 -7.86 -18.47 2.76
N ASN A 4 -8.98 -18.15 3.38
CA ASN A 4 -10.00 -17.27 2.80
C ASN A 4 -9.39 -15.86 2.83
N ILE A 5 -8.60 -15.53 1.80
CA ILE A 5 -8.02 -14.20 1.65
C ILE A 5 -9.21 -13.25 1.41
N PRO A 6 -9.41 -12.22 2.24
CA PRO A 6 -10.54 -11.32 2.06
C PRO A 6 -10.48 -10.67 0.67
N LYS A 7 -11.61 -10.66 -0.04
CA LYS A 7 -11.79 -9.89 -1.27
C LYS A 7 -11.55 -8.40 -0.99
N TYR A 8 -11.33 -7.59 -2.03
CA TYR A 8 -11.24 -6.15 -1.85
C TYR A 8 -12.49 -5.61 -1.14
N GLN A 9 -12.27 -4.99 0.02
CA GLN A 9 -13.31 -4.49 0.91
C GLN A 9 -13.50 -3.01 0.61
N THR A 10 -14.75 -2.59 0.49
CA THR A 10 -15.14 -1.22 0.18
C THR A 10 -15.84 -0.55 1.36
N SER A 11 -16.48 -1.35 2.22
CA SER A 11 -17.15 -0.89 3.44
C SER A 11 -16.20 -0.90 4.63
N ILE A 12 -15.97 0.28 5.22
CA ILE A 12 -15.12 0.42 6.41
C ILE A 12 -15.67 -0.33 7.63
N ASN A 13 -16.99 -0.41 7.76
CA ASN A 13 -17.63 -1.10 8.89
C ASN A 13 -17.45 -2.62 8.78
N GLU A 14 -17.67 -3.19 7.60
CA GLU A 14 -17.43 -4.62 7.33
C GLU A 14 -15.95 -4.96 7.51
N PHE A 15 -15.06 -4.11 7.01
CA PHE A 15 -13.62 -4.30 7.19
C PHE A 15 -13.20 -4.32 8.66
N ARG A 16 -13.73 -3.40 9.48
CA ARG A 16 -13.47 -3.38 10.93
C ARG A 16 -13.99 -4.62 11.65
N VAL A 17 -15.13 -5.17 11.23
CA VAL A 17 -15.66 -6.43 11.76
C VAL A 17 -14.69 -7.58 11.45
N GLU A 18 -14.21 -7.67 10.21
CA GLU A 18 -13.24 -8.70 9.80
C GLU A 18 -11.91 -8.57 10.54
N LEU A 19 -11.38 -7.34 10.69
CA LEU A 19 -10.16 -7.10 11.49
C LEU A 19 -10.30 -7.59 12.93
N LYS A 20 -11.43 -7.28 13.59
CA LYS A 20 -11.73 -7.72 14.96
C LYS A 20 -11.83 -9.24 15.05
N LYS A 21 -12.54 -9.87 14.12
CA LYS A 21 -12.72 -11.32 14.06
C LYS A 21 -11.39 -12.06 13.96
N HIS A 22 -10.44 -11.51 13.21
CA HIS A 22 -9.11 -12.10 13.02
C HIS A 22 -8.06 -11.61 14.03
N ASN A 23 -8.41 -10.66 14.92
CA ASN A 23 -7.50 -9.97 15.83
C ASN A 23 -6.27 -9.40 15.11
N LYS A 24 -6.47 -8.71 13.99
CA LYS A 24 -5.41 -8.10 13.18
C LYS A 24 -5.66 -6.62 12.93
N PRO A 25 -4.61 -5.79 12.79
CA PRO A 25 -4.75 -4.37 12.45
C PRO A 25 -4.81 -4.08 10.93
N TYR A 26 -4.51 -5.08 10.10
CA TYR A 26 -4.56 -5.07 8.64
C TYR A 26 -4.50 -6.51 8.09
N PHE A 27 -4.74 -6.68 6.79
CA PHE A 27 -4.51 -7.93 6.08
C PHE A 27 -3.41 -7.79 5.04
N ILE A 28 -2.54 -8.78 4.95
CA ILE A 28 -1.62 -8.98 3.81
C ILE A 28 -2.22 -10.12 2.99
N LEU A 29 -2.40 -9.90 1.68
CA LEU A 29 -3.15 -10.80 0.81
C LEU A 29 -2.28 -11.81 0.05
N ASN A 30 -0.96 -11.61 0.03
CA ASN A 30 0.02 -12.54 -0.53
C ASN A 30 1.07 -12.93 0.52
N GLU A 31 2.02 -13.78 0.15
CA GLU A 31 3.10 -14.20 1.06
C GLU A 31 4.23 -13.17 1.10
N LEU A 32 4.98 -13.17 2.21
CA LEU A 32 6.16 -12.34 2.43
C LEU A 32 7.39 -13.23 2.67
N PRO A 33 8.61 -12.76 2.35
CA PRO A 33 8.91 -11.47 1.74
C PRO A 33 8.64 -11.46 0.23
N GLU A 34 8.32 -10.29 -0.33
CA GLU A 34 8.02 -10.15 -1.77
C GLU A 34 8.33 -8.74 -2.28
N ASN A 35 8.56 -8.59 -3.59
CA ASN A 35 8.82 -7.29 -4.20
C ASN A 35 7.54 -6.48 -4.48
N LYS A 36 6.38 -7.13 -4.43
CA LYS A 36 5.05 -6.53 -4.59
C LYS A 36 4.06 -7.21 -3.64
N VAL A 37 3.47 -6.43 -2.75
CA VAL A 37 2.58 -6.89 -1.69
C VAL A 37 1.23 -6.19 -1.80
N GLN A 38 0.17 -6.97 -1.74
CA GLN A 38 -1.20 -6.47 -1.62
C GLN A 38 -1.60 -6.45 -0.14
N VAL A 39 -2.06 -5.29 0.31
CA VAL A 39 -2.37 -5.04 1.73
C VAL A 39 -3.72 -4.34 1.83
N GLN A 40 -4.52 -4.68 2.84
CA GLN A 40 -5.70 -3.91 3.21
C GLN A 40 -5.58 -3.38 4.62
N PHE A 41 -5.82 -2.09 4.81
CA PHE A 41 -5.78 -1.47 6.13
C PHE A 41 -6.70 -0.26 6.23
N GLU A 42 -7.11 0.07 7.45
CA GLU A 42 -7.85 1.29 7.71
C GLU A 42 -6.91 2.51 7.70
N GLY A 43 -7.34 3.57 7.04
CA GLY A 43 -6.70 4.88 7.08
C GLY A 43 -7.71 6.01 6.95
N LYS A 44 -7.22 7.20 6.59
CA LYS A 44 -8.05 8.38 6.34
C LYS A 44 -7.79 8.96 4.96
N MET A 45 -8.85 9.43 4.31
CA MET A 45 -8.80 10.27 3.11
C MET A 45 -9.66 11.51 3.35
N ARG A 46 -9.08 12.71 3.24
CA ARG A 46 -9.76 13.98 3.52
C ARG A 46 -10.49 14.03 4.89
N GLY A 47 -9.95 13.33 5.88
CA GLY A 47 -10.52 13.25 7.24
C GLY A 47 -11.50 12.09 7.46
N GLU A 48 -12.01 11.47 6.39
CA GLU A 48 -12.95 10.35 6.45
C GLU A 48 -12.22 9.01 6.56
N SER A 49 -12.76 8.07 7.34
CA SER A 49 -12.21 6.71 7.46
C SER A 49 -12.48 5.92 6.19
N VAL A 50 -11.43 5.32 5.63
CA VAL A 50 -11.50 4.51 4.39
C VAL A 50 -10.74 3.20 4.56
N VAL A 51 -11.09 2.22 3.72
CA VAL A 51 -10.29 1.00 3.54
C VAL A 51 -9.31 1.26 2.40
N TRP A 52 -8.02 1.28 2.70
CA TRP A 52 -6.99 1.32 1.68
C TRP A 52 -6.79 -0.08 1.12
N ASN A 53 -7.06 -0.22 -0.19
CA ASN A 53 -6.69 -1.39 -0.98
C ASN A 53 -5.34 -1.10 -1.60
N ALA A 54 -4.28 -1.51 -0.91
CA ALA A 54 -2.95 -1.03 -1.14
C ALA A 54 -2.07 -2.01 -1.91
N CYS A 55 -1.26 -1.48 -2.82
CA CYS A 55 -0.21 -2.19 -3.51
C CYS A 55 1.14 -1.56 -3.13
N PHE A 56 1.87 -2.20 -2.24
CA PHE A 56 3.24 -1.81 -1.90
C PHE A 56 4.21 -2.58 -2.79
N GLN A 57 5.16 -1.92 -3.42
CA GLN A 57 6.13 -2.60 -4.28
C GLN A 57 7.48 -1.90 -4.27
N THR A 58 8.52 -2.62 -4.66
CA THR A 58 9.83 -2.01 -4.88
C THR A 58 9.82 -1.22 -6.18
N ILE A 59 10.66 -0.21 -6.27
CA ILE A 59 10.83 0.57 -7.49
C ILE A 59 11.29 -0.32 -8.65
N GLU A 60 12.17 -1.30 -8.36
CA GLU A 60 12.63 -2.29 -9.33
C GLU A 60 11.49 -3.17 -9.85
N ALA A 61 10.57 -3.60 -8.99
CA ALA A 61 9.41 -4.38 -9.43
C ALA A 61 8.42 -3.55 -10.26
N TYR A 62 8.25 -2.28 -9.93
CA TYR A 62 7.44 -1.36 -10.72
C TYR A 62 8.03 -1.15 -12.12
N ALA A 63 9.34 -0.87 -12.20
CA ALA A 63 10.07 -0.62 -13.45
C ALA A 63 10.05 -1.80 -14.43
N LYS A 64 9.90 -3.04 -13.95
CA LYS A 64 9.78 -4.23 -14.82
C LYS A 64 8.49 -4.27 -15.64
N THR A 65 7.45 -3.56 -15.21
CA THR A 65 6.10 -3.65 -15.81
C THR A 65 5.60 -2.31 -16.34
N HIS A 66 6.37 -1.24 -16.16
CA HIS A 66 6.01 0.12 -16.55
C HIS A 66 7.22 0.79 -17.20
N THR A 67 6.97 1.58 -18.24
CA THR A 67 7.98 2.50 -18.76
C THR A 67 8.24 3.58 -17.71
N VAL A 68 9.48 3.65 -17.24
CA VAL A 68 9.91 4.62 -16.23
C VAL A 68 11.14 5.37 -16.73
N ALA A 69 11.46 6.50 -16.10
CA ALA A 69 12.74 7.17 -16.29
C ALA A 69 13.90 6.25 -15.88
N GLU A 70 15.12 6.57 -16.32
CA GLU A 70 16.34 5.80 -16.00
C GLU A 70 16.57 5.67 -14.49
N ASP A 71 16.23 6.70 -13.72
CA ASP A 71 16.25 6.68 -12.24
C ASP A 71 14.85 6.98 -11.66
N PRO A 72 13.98 5.96 -11.54
CA PRO A 72 12.63 6.13 -11.05
C PRO A 72 12.58 6.53 -9.58
N LYS A 73 11.88 7.62 -9.29
CA LYS A 73 11.66 8.10 -7.91
C LYS A 73 10.66 7.24 -7.17
N GLN A 74 10.82 7.18 -5.86
CA GLN A 74 9.80 6.62 -4.96
C GLN A 74 8.51 7.41 -5.09
N PHE A 75 7.35 6.78 -4.94
CA PHE A 75 6.09 7.49 -5.10
C PHE A 75 4.95 6.88 -4.28
N ILE A 76 3.92 7.70 -4.11
CA ILE A 76 2.58 7.28 -3.68
C ILE A 76 1.61 7.70 -4.79
N ASN A 77 0.84 6.77 -5.32
CA ASN A 77 -0.25 7.04 -6.25
C ASN A 77 -1.57 6.67 -5.61
N ILE A 78 -2.57 7.54 -5.70
CA ILE A 78 -3.90 7.33 -5.10
C ILE A 78 -4.95 7.44 -6.19
N GLU A 79 -5.77 6.40 -6.28
CA GLU A 79 -6.88 6.30 -7.23
C GLU A 79 -8.16 5.94 -6.46
N ILE A 80 -9.29 6.48 -6.92
CA ILE A 80 -10.61 6.08 -6.41
C ILE A 80 -11.43 5.66 -7.61
N GLU A 81 -11.84 4.39 -7.63
CA GLU A 81 -12.68 3.80 -8.67
C GLU A 81 -13.85 3.10 -8.00
N ASP A 82 -15.09 3.39 -8.40
CA ASP A 82 -16.29 2.75 -7.83
C ASP A 82 -16.33 2.71 -6.29
N LYS A 83 -15.91 3.82 -5.65
CA LYS A 83 -15.78 3.98 -4.18
C LYS A 83 -14.70 3.08 -3.54
N VAL A 84 -13.85 2.44 -4.33
CA VAL A 84 -12.68 1.69 -3.87
C VAL A 84 -11.49 2.63 -3.79
N TYR A 85 -10.95 2.80 -2.59
CA TYR A 85 -9.74 3.60 -2.36
C TYR A 85 -8.50 2.75 -2.60
N LYS A 86 -7.82 3.00 -3.72
CA LYS A 86 -6.58 2.33 -4.09
C LYS A 86 -5.39 3.21 -3.74
N ILE A 87 -4.36 2.62 -3.16
CA ILE A 87 -3.09 3.31 -2.91
C ILE A 87 -1.92 2.44 -3.35
N GLN A 88 -1.15 2.94 -4.30
CA GLN A 88 0.09 2.30 -4.73
C GLN A 88 1.27 3.04 -4.11
N VAL A 89 2.19 2.30 -3.49
CA VAL A 89 3.41 2.86 -2.92
C VAL A 89 4.59 2.13 -3.53
N ALA A 90 5.50 2.85 -4.17
CA ALA A 90 6.75 2.30 -4.66
C ALA A 90 7.93 2.87 -3.87
N LEU A 91 8.70 2.00 -3.22
CA LEU A 91 9.84 2.37 -2.37
C LEU A 91 11.15 1.80 -2.91
N ASN A 92 12.26 2.47 -2.60
CA ASN A 92 13.61 2.00 -2.90
C ASN A 92 14.04 0.99 -1.83
N LEU A 93 13.51 -0.22 -1.94
CA LEU A 93 13.76 -1.35 -1.04
C LEU A 93 14.09 -2.58 -1.88
N LYS A 94 14.87 -3.52 -1.33
CA LYS A 94 15.13 -4.80 -2.01
C LYS A 94 13.89 -5.69 -2.07
N GLN A 95 13.12 -5.75 -0.99
CA GLN A 95 11.88 -6.51 -0.85
C GLN A 95 11.07 -5.96 0.33
N PHE A 96 9.78 -6.26 0.37
CA PHE A 96 8.93 -6.02 1.54
C PHE A 96 8.91 -7.24 2.44
N ASP A 97 9.35 -7.06 3.69
CA ASP A 97 9.06 -7.95 4.81
C ASP A 97 7.94 -7.37 5.68
N GLN A 98 7.62 -8.06 6.77
CA GLN A 98 6.58 -7.64 7.71
C GLN A 98 6.83 -6.22 8.26
N ALA A 99 8.07 -5.92 8.66
CA ALA A 99 8.44 -4.62 9.23
C ALA A 99 8.38 -3.48 8.19
N ALA A 100 8.72 -3.75 6.94
CA ALA A 100 8.59 -2.80 5.83
C ALA A 100 7.11 -2.49 5.54
N VAL A 101 6.23 -3.50 5.55
CA VAL A 101 4.77 -3.31 5.41
C VAL A 101 4.25 -2.41 6.54
N GLU A 102 4.57 -2.71 7.80
CA GLU A 102 4.11 -1.95 8.95
C GLU A 102 4.57 -0.49 8.92
N ARG A 103 5.85 -0.25 8.62
CA ARG A 103 6.39 1.11 8.46
C ARG A 103 5.68 1.88 7.34
N THR A 104 5.36 1.20 6.23
CA THR A 104 4.66 1.81 5.10
C THR A 104 3.22 2.17 5.47
N ILE A 105 2.50 1.30 6.20
CA ILE A 105 1.16 1.60 6.73
C ILE A 105 1.20 2.83 7.66
N ILE A 106 2.18 2.88 8.57
CA ILE A 106 2.36 4.02 9.49
C ILE A 106 2.64 5.31 8.70
N MET A 107 3.51 5.25 7.69
CA MET A 107 3.82 6.38 6.81
C MET A 107 2.53 6.89 6.15
N VAL A 108 1.76 6.02 5.50
CA VAL A 108 0.49 6.41 4.86
C VAL A 108 -0.46 7.05 5.86
N ARG A 109 -0.65 6.43 7.04
CA ARG A 109 -1.56 6.97 8.08
C ARG A 109 -1.14 8.33 8.61
N LYS A 110 0.17 8.62 8.66
CA LYS A 110 0.72 9.90 9.13
C LYS A 110 0.80 10.95 8.02
N TYR A 111 0.62 10.57 6.77
CA TYR A 111 0.80 11.48 5.64
C TYR A 111 -0.37 12.47 5.55
N LYS A 112 -0.13 13.72 5.95
CA LYS A 112 -1.18 14.76 6.04
C LYS A 112 -1.68 15.26 4.68
N ARG A 113 -0.95 14.98 3.60
CA ARG A 113 -1.20 15.53 2.25
C ARG A 113 -1.60 14.45 1.23
N LEU A 114 -2.24 13.36 1.68
CA LEU A 114 -2.76 12.34 0.75
C LEU A 114 -3.82 13.00 -0.15
N GLN A 115 -3.55 13.02 -1.44
CA GLN A 115 -4.41 13.56 -2.48
C GLN A 115 -4.42 12.61 -3.69
N LEU A 116 -5.45 12.70 -4.52
CA LEU A 116 -5.55 11.90 -5.73
C LEU A 116 -4.37 12.15 -6.67
N GLY A 117 -4.02 11.12 -7.45
CA GLY A 117 -2.91 11.14 -8.39
C GLY A 117 -1.58 10.70 -7.79
N LYS A 118 -0.52 10.86 -8.58
CA LYS A 118 0.83 10.40 -8.29
C LYS A 118 1.67 11.52 -7.66
N HIS A 119 2.30 11.19 -6.55
CA HIS A 119 3.20 12.06 -5.79
C HIS A 119 4.56 11.38 -5.65
N GLU A 120 5.61 12.00 -6.20
CA GLU A 120 6.96 11.45 -6.21
C GLU A 120 7.82 12.07 -5.10
N TYR A 121 8.72 11.27 -4.52
CA TYR A 121 9.54 11.64 -3.38
C TYR A 121 10.97 11.12 -3.52
N GLY A 122 11.91 11.94 -3.03
CA GLY A 122 13.35 11.62 -2.97
C GLY A 122 14.07 11.73 -4.32
N ALA A 123 15.39 11.86 -4.23
CA ALA A 123 16.30 11.32 -5.22
C ALA A 123 16.70 9.91 -4.75
N ARG A 124 17.07 8.98 -5.65
CA ARG A 124 17.68 7.72 -5.23
C ARG A 124 19.03 8.10 -4.62
N SER A 125 19.11 8.26 -3.30
CA SER A 125 20.41 8.42 -2.65
C SER A 125 21.19 7.16 -3.00
N LYS A 126 22.17 7.30 -3.89
CA LYS A 126 23.19 6.29 -4.13
C LYS A 126 23.89 6.09 -2.79
N THR A 127 23.48 5.09 -2.02
CA THR A 127 24.46 4.40 -1.19
C THR A 127 25.34 3.65 -2.18
N GLU A 128 26.41 4.33 -2.59
CA GLU A 128 27.63 3.71 -3.09
C GLU A 128 28.20 2.75 -2.02
#